data_AF-A0A167WUZ1-F1
#
_entry.id   AF-A0A167WUZ1-F1
#
_cell.length_a   1.000
_cell.length_b   1.000
_cell.length_c   1.000
_cell.angle_alpha   90.00
_cell.angle_beta   90.00
_cell.angle_gamma   90.00
#
_symmetry.space_group_name_H-M   'P 1'
#
loop_
_entity.id
_entity.type
_entity.pdbx_description
1 polymer ?
#
loop_
_entity_poly.entity_id
_entity_poly.type
_entity_poly.pdbx_seq_one_letter_code
_entity_poly.pdbx_strand_id
1 'polypeptide(L)' 'ITPKSIQDYLRKCWLPVCHLWSAANRQNCTVFEEGDTNMLVKVWHHILKGKMLEGKRNRHINHLIYILVCKTVPYFYEKH' A
#
# COMPACT_ATOMS: atom_id res chain seq x y z
N ILE A 1 9.28 18.64 13.40
CA ILE A 1 10.45 17.77 13.65
C ILE A 1 9.93 16.35 13.84
N THR A 2 10.38 15.38 13.05
CA THR A 2 9.88 13.99 13.13
C THR A 2 10.41 13.32 14.41
N PRO A 3 9.57 12.63 15.20
CA PRO A 3 9.99 11.93 16.42
C PRO A 3 11.15 10.96 16.17
N LYS A 4 12.08 10.85 17.13
CA LYS A 4 13.29 10.04 16.99
C LYS A 4 12.96 8.55 16.83
N SER A 5 11.93 8.06 17.53
CA SER A 5 11.39 6.71 17.38
C SER A 5 10.97 6.38 15.93
N ILE A 6 10.35 7.33 15.24
CA ILE A 6 9.95 7.17 13.84
C ILE A 6 11.18 7.18 12.93
N GLN A 7 12.16 8.05 13.19
CA GLN A 7 13.40 8.07 12.43
C GLN A 7 14.18 6.74 12.56
N ASP A 8 14.25 6.20 13.78
CA ASP A 8 14.94 4.94 14.05
C ASP A 8 14.19 3.75 13.42
N TYR A 9 12.86 3.74 13.48
CA TYR A 9 12.04 2.76 12.78
C TYR A 9 12.28 2.79 11.27
N LEU A 10 12.22 3.97 10.65
CA LEU A 10 12.44 4.11 9.20
C LEU A 10 13.86 3.69 8.82
N ARG A 11 14.86 4.07 9.62
CA ARG A 11 16.26 3.71 9.35
C ARG A 11 16.51 2.21 9.48
N LYS A 12 15.90 1.54 10.46
CA LYS A 12 16.09 0.11 10.71
C LYS A 12 15.26 -0.77 9.77
N CYS A 13 14.01 -0.40 9.54
CA CYS A 13 13.05 -1.28 8.88
C CYS A 13 12.80 -0.93 7.41
N TRP A 14 13.00 0.33 6.99
CA TRP A 14 12.60 0.80 5.66
C TRP A 14 13.78 1.18 4.76
N LEU A 15 14.86 1.77 5.29
CA LEU A 15 16.04 2.12 4.48
C LEU A 15 16.78 0.90 3.88
N PRO A 16 16.98 -0.23 4.60
CA PRO A 16 17.68 -1.39 4.02
C PRO A 16 16.92 -2.01 2.83
N VAL A 17 15.60 -1.94 2.88
CA VAL A 17 14.71 -2.46 1.85
C VAL A 17 14.40 -1.45 0.75
N CYS A 18 14.99 -0.24 0.77
CA CYS A 18 14.72 0.86 -0.17
C CYS A 18 14.76 0.43 -1.66
N HIS A 19 15.62 -0.53 -2.01
CA HIS A 19 15.67 -1.09 -3.34
C HIS A 19 14.33 -1.69 -3.80
N LEU A 20 13.54 -2.30 -2.91
CA LEU A 20 12.19 -2.83 -3.20
C LEU A 20 11.14 -1.72 -3.48
N TRP A 21 11.48 -0.47 -3.14
CA TRP A 21 10.62 0.70 -3.31
C TRP A 21 10.87 1.40 -4.65
N SER A 22 12.09 1.27 -5.18
CA SER A 22 12.49 1.85 -6.46
C SER A 22 11.80 1.14 -7.62
N ALA A 23 11.14 1.91 -8.50
CA ALA A 23 10.56 1.35 -9.72
C ALA A 23 11.61 0.73 -10.65
N ALA A 24 12.84 1.26 -10.64
CA ALA A 24 13.94 0.78 -11.49
C ALA A 24 14.49 -0.59 -11.05
N ASN A 25 14.41 -0.90 -9.75
CA ASN A 25 14.91 -2.16 -9.19
C ASN A 25 13.84 -3.26 -9.16
N ARG A 26 12.59 -2.96 -9.57
CA ARG A 26 11.48 -3.93 -9.65
C ARG A 26 11.47 -4.68 -10.98
N GLN A 27 12.60 -5.27 -11.34
CA GLN A 27 12.68 -6.15 -12.51
C GLN A 27 12.41 -7.57 -12.02
N ASN A 28 11.49 -8.28 -12.68
CA ASN A 28 11.13 -9.68 -12.40
C ASN A 28 10.43 -10.00 -11.07
N CYS A 29 9.97 -9.02 -10.27
CA CYS A 29 9.15 -9.32 -9.09
C CYS A 29 7.73 -9.76 -9.50
N THR A 30 7.44 -11.06 -9.45
CA THR A 30 6.06 -11.56 -9.56
C THR A 30 5.36 -11.42 -8.20
N VAL A 31 4.05 -11.16 -8.21
CA VAL A 31 3.23 -10.98 -6.97
C VAL A 31 3.27 -12.23 -6.07
N PHE A 32 3.64 -13.39 -6.63
CA PHE A 32 3.59 -14.68 -5.97
C PHE A 32 4.93 -15.14 -5.39
N GLU A 33 6.06 -14.71 -5.96
CA GLU A 33 7.40 -15.19 -5.54
C GLU A 33 7.93 -14.43 -4.32
N GLU A 34 7.61 -13.14 -4.22
CA GLU A 34 7.98 -12.33 -3.07
C GLU A 34 6.69 -11.79 -2.47
N GLY A 35 6.28 -12.35 -1.33
CA GLY A 35 5.29 -11.77 -0.41
C GLY A 35 5.79 -10.46 0.21
N ASP A 36 6.57 -9.69 -0.55
CA ASP A 36 7.14 -8.43 -0.15
C ASP A 36 6.03 -7.40 -0.03
N THR A 37 6.00 -6.77 1.12
CA THR A 37 5.03 -5.76 1.55
C THR A 37 4.73 -4.74 0.44
N ASN A 38 5.72 -4.39 -0.39
CA ASN A 38 5.56 -3.44 -1.50
C ASN A 38 4.74 -3.94 -2.69
N MET A 39 4.83 -5.23 -3.05
CA MET A 39 4.01 -5.80 -4.12
C MET A 39 2.57 -5.96 -3.66
N LEU A 40 2.38 -6.39 -2.40
CA LEU A 40 1.06 -6.41 -1.75
C LEU A 40 0.44 -5.01 -1.67
N VAL A 41 1.21 -3.99 -1.27
CA VAL A 41 0.74 -2.59 -1.23
C VAL A 41 0.39 -2.08 -2.64
N LYS A 42 1.17 -2.44 -3.67
CA LYS A 42 0.85 -2.08 -5.06
C LYS A 42 -0.43 -2.73 -5.56
N VAL A 43 -0.57 -4.04 -5.36
CA VAL A 43 -1.76 -4.81 -5.73
C VAL A 43 -2.98 -4.23 -5.01
N TRP A 44 -2.83 -3.96 -3.71
CA TRP A 44 -3.87 -3.33 -2.91
C TRP A 44 -4.21 -1.93 -3.42
N HIS A 45 -3.22 -1.10 -3.75
CA HIS A 45 -3.45 0.22 -4.34
C HIS A 45 -4.16 0.12 -5.70
N HIS A 46 -3.83 -0.87 -6.54
CA HIS A 46 -4.54 -1.11 -7.80
C HIS A 46 -5.99 -1.52 -7.58
N ILE A 47 -6.26 -2.40 -6.60
CA ILE A 47 -7.62 -2.81 -6.22
C ILE A 47 -8.40 -1.60 -5.68
N LEU A 48 -7.80 -0.84 -4.75
CA LEU A 48 -8.42 0.35 -4.17
C LEU A 48 -8.73 1.38 -5.27
N LYS A 49 -7.78 1.66 -6.15
CA LYS A 49 -7.98 2.60 -7.26
C LYS A 49 -9.05 2.11 -8.22
N GLY A 50 -8.95 0.86 -8.69
CA GLY A 50 -9.80 0.32 -9.76
C GLY A 50 -11.21 -0.02 -9.29
N LYS A 51 -11.33 -0.78 -8.20
CA LYS A 51 -12.62 -1.30 -7.72
C LYS A 51 -13.33 -0.34 -6.76
N MET A 52 -12.59 0.36 -5.89
CA MET A 52 -13.21 1.12 -4.80
C MET A 52 -13.29 2.63 -5.10
N LEU A 53 -12.31 3.19 -5.81
CA LEU A 53 -12.23 4.62 -6.14
C LEU A 53 -12.64 4.95 -7.58
N GLU A 54 -13.10 3.96 -8.35
CA GLU A 54 -13.57 4.11 -9.75
C GLU A 54 -12.52 4.79 -10.66
N GLY A 55 -11.24 4.52 -10.42
CA GLY A 55 -10.13 5.10 -11.18
C GLY A 55 -9.75 6.54 -10.80
N LYS A 56 -10.52 7.23 -9.93
CA LYS A 56 -10.25 8.63 -9.56
C LYS A 56 -9.04 8.74 -8.62
N ARG A 57 -8.07 9.57 -9.00
CA ARG A 57 -6.93 9.99 -8.16
C ARG A 57 -7.30 11.27 -7.41
N ASN A 58 -6.84 11.41 -6.16
CA ASN A 58 -7.07 12.54 -5.25
C ASN A 58 -8.52 12.72 -4.78
N ARG A 59 -8.95 11.93 -3.78
CA ARG A 59 -10.15 12.24 -2.98
C ARG A 59 -9.74 12.85 -1.65
N HIS A 60 -10.61 13.68 -1.10
CA HIS A 60 -10.45 14.22 0.25
C HIS A 60 -10.25 13.08 1.26
N ILE A 61 -9.41 13.29 2.28
CA ILE A 61 -9.04 12.24 3.25
C ILE A 61 -10.26 11.60 3.92
N ASN A 62 -11.30 12.38 4.23
CA ASN A 62 -12.55 11.86 4.81
C ASN A 62 -13.24 10.86 3.88
N HIS A 63 -13.24 11.14 2.57
CA HIS A 63 -13.83 10.25 1.58
C HIS A 63 -13.03 8.95 1.46
N LEU A 64 -11.69 9.05 1.54
CA LEU A 64 -10.82 7.89 1.56
C LEU A 64 -11.09 7.01 2.80
N ILE A 65 -11.17 7.61 3.99
CA ILE A 65 -11.49 6.90 5.24
C ILE A 65 -12.85 6.20 5.11
N TYR A 66 -13.88 6.90 4.62
CA TYR A 66 -15.20 6.32 4.39
C TYR A 66 -15.14 5.10 3.45
N ILE A 67 -14.42 5.18 2.34
CA ILE A 67 -14.28 4.04 1.42
C ILE A 67 -13.51 2.89 2.05
N LEU A 68 -12.48 3.17 2.85
CA LEU A 68 -11.71 2.12 3.52
C LEU A 68 -12.58 1.37 4.53
N VAL A 69 -13.30 2.10 5.38
CA VAL A 69 -14.11 1.50 6.45
C VAL A 69 -15.40 0.87 5.93
N CYS A 70 -16.17 1.59 5.10
CA CYS A 70 -17.52 1.18 4.74
C CYS A 70 -17.59 0.32 3.47
N LYS A 71 -16.55 0.32 2.62
CA LYS A 71 -16.54 -0.48 1.38
C LYS A 71 -15.42 -1.52 1.36
N THR A 72 -14.22 -1.13 1.75
CA THR A 72 -13.03 -1.99 1.60
C THR A 72 -13.03 -3.09 2.65
N VAL A 73 -13.27 -2.79 3.92
CA VAL A 73 -13.31 -3.81 4.99
C VAL A 73 -14.41 -4.86 4.75
N PRO A 74 -15.69 -4.50 4.48
CA PRO A 74 -16.73 -5.49 4.18
C PRO A 74 -16.40 -6.35 2.95
N TYR A 75 -15.85 -5.73 1.89
CA TYR A 75 -15.46 -6.46 0.68
C TYR A 75 -14.46 -7.59 0.94
N PHE A 76 -13.51 -7.41 1.86
CA PHE A 76 -12.54 -8.45 2.21
C PHE A 76 -13.10 -9.45 3.22
N TYR A 77 -14.04 -9.02 4.07
CA TYR A 77 -14.68 -9.89 5.05
C TYR A 77 -15.69 -10.85 4.40
N GLU A 78 -16.38 -10.43 3.34
CA GLU A 78 -17.34 -11.29 2.60
C GLU A 78 -16.66 -12.26 1.61
N LYS A 79 -15.39 -12.04 1.31
CA LYS A 79 -14.63 -12.80 0.30
C LYS A 79 -13.67 -13.83 0.90
N HIS A 80 -13.55 -13.85 2.22
CA HIS A 80 -12.79 -14.80 3.04
C HIS A 80 -13.75 -15.53 3.96
#